data_AF-A0A2V8YDI5-F1
#
_entry.id   AF-A0A2V8YDI5-F1
#
_cell.length_a   1.000
_cell.length_b   1.000
_cell.length_c   1.000
_cell.angle_alpha   90.00
_cell.angle_beta   90.00
_cell.angle_gamma   90.00
#
_symmetry.space_group_name_H-M   'P 1'
#
loop_
_entity.id
_entity.type
_entity.pdbx_description
1 polymer ?
#
loop_
_entity_poly.entity_id
_entity_poly.type
_entity_poly.pdbx_seq_one_letter_code
_entity_poly.pdbx_strand_id
1 'polypeptide(L)'
;MLRPADLPLWDTASHSCIALSYSRLLFPPDVFPSGFVILLGMQGRSARKRKNMRVFITDDSKVVVERMTDLLKDVDGVEVVGQADNALDAVLSIRQTNPDAVILDLQMPGGSGLDVLRAIRRGHPGLKVLICTNFPYPQYRDQCIAAGANYFLDKSAEFDKIPVIFRQLIRSSSKRPPRRALSREVPAASLSE
;
A
#
# COMPACT_ATOMS: atom_id res chain seq x y z
N MET A 1 -57.96 35.55 25.75
CA MET A 1 -56.66 35.51 26.46
C MET A 1 -55.70 34.61 25.69
N LEU A 2 -54.43 34.98 25.66
CA LEU A 2 -53.39 34.73 24.66
C LEU A 2 -52.87 33.26 24.53
N ARG A 3 -52.28 32.97 23.35
CA ARG A 3 -51.41 31.82 22.96
C ARG A 3 -50.03 31.89 23.69
N PRO A 4 -48.95 31.13 23.35
CA PRO A 4 -48.68 29.75 22.85
C PRO A 4 -47.51 29.04 23.63
N ALA A 5 -47.05 27.88 23.11
CA ALA A 5 -45.67 27.33 23.12
C ALA A 5 -45.10 26.70 24.42
N ASP A 6 -44.58 25.46 24.29
CA ASP A 6 -43.17 25.10 24.56
C ASP A 6 -42.99 23.58 24.77
N LEU A 7 -42.27 22.96 23.83
CA LEU A 7 -41.58 21.68 23.98
C LEU A 7 -40.18 21.97 24.54
N PRO A 8 -39.71 21.17 25.50
CA PRO A 8 -38.30 20.77 25.54
C PRO A 8 -38.17 19.23 25.58
N LEU A 9 -37.33 18.66 24.71
CA LEU A 9 -35.91 18.33 24.93
C LEU A 9 -35.72 17.02 25.72
N TRP A 10 -35.17 16.03 24.99
CA TRP A 10 -34.36 14.88 25.42
C TRP A 10 -34.43 14.45 26.89
N ASP A 11 -34.76 13.18 27.10
CA ASP A 11 -34.08 12.42 28.14
C ASP A 11 -33.68 11.04 27.63
N THR A 12 -32.41 10.76 27.82
CA THR A 12 -31.70 9.53 27.55
C THR A 12 -31.80 8.63 28.77
N ALA A 13 -32.11 7.36 28.56
CA ALA A 13 -31.31 6.22 29.06
C ALA A 13 -32.18 5.01 29.37
N SER A 14 -31.62 3.85 29.00
CA SER A 14 -31.83 2.56 29.63
C SER A 14 -33.24 1.98 29.56
N HIS A 15 -33.40 0.91 28.80
CA HIS A 15 -33.34 -0.45 29.36
C HIS A 15 -33.37 -1.48 28.22
N SER A 16 -32.49 -2.46 28.34
CA SER A 16 -32.47 -3.69 27.55
C SER A 16 -33.83 -4.36 27.50
N CYS A 17 -34.26 -4.81 26.32
CA CYS A 17 -35.19 -5.93 26.18
C CYS A 17 -34.68 -6.85 25.07
N ILE A 18 -34.01 -7.92 25.50
CA ILE A 18 -33.67 -9.09 24.70
C ILE A 18 -34.91 -9.99 24.62
N ALA A 19 -35.17 -10.46 23.39
CA ALA A 19 -35.85 -11.69 22.97
C ALA A 19 -37.27 -11.99 23.46
N LEU A 20 -38.12 -12.36 22.49
CA LEU A 20 -38.97 -13.57 22.48
C LEU A 20 -39.61 -13.60 21.07
N SER A 21 -39.01 -14.31 20.11
CA SER A 21 -39.42 -15.67 19.74
C SER A 21 -40.94 -15.83 19.59
N TYR A 22 -41.45 -15.57 18.38
CA TYR A 22 -42.65 -16.25 17.90
C TYR A 22 -42.29 -17.09 16.68
N SER A 23 -42.39 -18.40 16.85
CA SER A 23 -42.17 -19.39 15.82
C SER A 23 -43.43 -19.59 14.97
N ARG A 24 -43.19 -19.66 13.66
CA ARG A 24 -43.72 -20.64 12.70
C ARG A 24 -45.19 -20.56 12.24
N LEU A 25 -45.28 -20.70 10.90
CA LEU A 25 -46.39 -21.09 10.01
C LEU A 25 -47.03 -19.85 9.32
N LEU A 26 -46.97 -19.63 8.01
CA LEU A 26 -46.91 -20.51 6.83
C LEU A 26 -46.21 -19.80 5.66
N PHE A 27 -45.23 -20.43 5.01
CA PHE A 27 -44.94 -20.18 3.60
C PHE A 27 -44.48 -21.49 2.94
N PRO A 28 -45.18 -21.99 1.90
CA PRO A 28 -44.73 -23.16 1.15
C PRO A 28 -43.51 -22.80 0.28
N PRO A 29 -42.57 -23.73 0.05
CA PRO A 29 -41.62 -23.60 -1.05
C PRO A 29 -42.36 -23.88 -2.37
N ASP A 30 -41.81 -23.40 -3.48
CA ASP A 30 -42.22 -23.75 -4.85
C ASP A 30 -43.38 -22.95 -5.47
N VAL A 31 -43.15 -21.67 -5.75
CA VAL A 31 -43.61 -21.03 -7.00
C VAL A 31 -42.64 -19.89 -7.37
N PHE A 32 -41.81 -20.08 -8.39
CA PHE A 32 -41.17 -18.96 -9.12
C PHE A 32 -41.97 -18.74 -10.42
N PRO A 33 -42.78 -17.67 -10.54
CA PRO A 33 -43.31 -17.26 -11.83
C PRO A 33 -42.26 -16.40 -12.55
N SER A 34 -41.96 -16.82 -13.77
CA SER A 34 -41.24 -16.10 -14.81
C SER A 34 -41.72 -14.65 -14.95
N GLY A 35 -40.80 -13.68 -14.82
CA GLY A 35 -41.05 -12.28 -15.19
C GLY A 35 -40.47 -11.20 -14.28
N PHE A 36 -39.69 -11.53 -13.24
CA PHE A 36 -39.06 -10.52 -12.39
C PHE A 36 -37.78 -9.98 -13.05
N VAL A 37 -37.92 -8.93 -13.84
CA VAL A 37 -36.80 -8.11 -14.30
C VAL A 37 -36.18 -7.44 -13.06
N ILE A 38 -35.13 -8.04 -12.51
CA ILE A 38 -34.29 -7.38 -11.51
C ILE A 38 -33.51 -6.30 -12.28
N LEU A 39 -34.00 -5.07 -12.25
CA LEU A 39 -33.18 -3.89 -12.50
C LEU A 39 -32.20 -3.77 -11.32
N LEU A 40 -31.18 -4.65 -11.30
CA LEU A 40 -30.04 -4.53 -10.41
C LEU A 40 -29.30 -3.31 -10.90
N GLY A 41 -29.55 -2.21 -10.19
CA GLY A 41 -28.94 -0.92 -10.44
C GLY A 41 -27.47 -1.10 -10.75
N MET A 42 -27.06 -0.60 -11.91
CA MET A 42 -25.69 -0.20 -12.17
C MET A 42 -25.35 0.95 -11.21
N GLN A 43 -25.28 0.64 -9.90
CA GLN A 43 -24.63 1.45 -8.90
C GLN A 43 -23.23 1.67 -9.44
N GLY A 44 -22.99 2.91 -9.89
CA GLY A 44 -21.74 3.31 -10.52
C GLY A 44 -20.58 2.75 -9.71
N ARG A 45 -19.69 2.01 -10.38
CA ARG A 45 -18.41 1.63 -9.80
C ARG A 45 -17.76 2.93 -9.36
N SER A 46 -17.85 3.24 -8.06
CA SER A 46 -17.13 4.34 -7.43
C SER A 46 -15.72 4.24 -7.97
N ALA A 47 -15.30 5.24 -8.76
CA ALA A 47 -13.99 5.27 -9.35
C ALA A 47 -13.02 5.19 -8.18
N ARG A 48 -12.48 4.00 -7.92
CA ARG A 48 -11.50 3.77 -6.85
C ARG A 48 -10.48 4.87 -7.01
N LYS A 49 -10.40 5.79 -6.05
CA LYS A 49 -9.34 6.79 -5.99
C LYS A 49 -8.05 6.01 -6.23
N ARG A 50 -7.44 6.19 -7.40
CA ARG A 50 -6.25 5.42 -7.80
C ARG A 50 -5.21 5.80 -6.78
N LYS A 51 -4.91 4.90 -5.84
CA LYS A 51 -3.89 5.16 -4.85
C LYS A 51 -2.57 5.26 -5.60
N ASN A 52 -1.88 6.40 -5.49
CA ASN A 52 -0.56 6.58 -6.06
C ASN A 52 0.36 5.45 -5.55
N MET A 53 1.19 4.93 -6.43
CA MET A 53 2.24 3.99 -6.10
C MET A 53 3.30 4.70 -5.28
N ARG A 54 3.44 4.29 -4.02
CA ARG A 54 4.36 4.91 -3.07
C ARG A 54 5.76 4.31 -3.26
N VAL A 55 6.74 5.15 -3.54
CA VAL A 55 8.11 4.76 -3.89
C VAL A 55 9.09 5.30 -2.86
N PHE A 56 9.99 4.44 -2.40
CA PHE A 56 11.11 4.83 -1.55
C PHE A 56 12.42 4.73 -2.35
N ILE A 57 13.34 5.67 -2.16
CA ILE A 57 14.63 5.69 -2.88
C ILE A 57 15.77 5.54 -1.87
N THR A 58 16.78 4.73 -2.17
CA THR A 58 18.00 4.68 -1.37
C THR A 58 19.23 4.88 -2.24
N ASP A 59 20.00 5.90 -1.93
CA ASP A 59 21.24 6.26 -2.61
C ASP A 59 21.99 7.26 -1.72
N ASP A 60 23.30 7.11 -1.56
CA ASP A 60 24.12 8.05 -0.79
C ASP A 60 24.44 9.33 -1.58
N SER A 61 24.27 9.30 -2.91
CA SER A 61 24.45 10.45 -3.77
C SER A 61 23.17 11.29 -3.88
N LYS A 62 23.12 12.42 -3.16
CA LYS A 62 22.00 13.38 -3.23
C LYS A 62 21.62 13.78 -4.66
N VAL A 63 22.62 13.98 -5.52
CA VAL A 63 22.40 14.33 -6.94
C VAL A 63 21.67 13.20 -7.68
N VAL A 64 21.98 11.94 -7.39
CA VAL A 64 21.29 10.80 -7.99
C VAL A 64 19.86 10.70 -7.46
N VAL A 65 19.66 10.90 -6.15
CA VAL A 65 18.32 10.91 -5.53
C VAL A 65 17.44 12.01 -6.13
N GLU A 66 17.95 13.22 -6.29
CA GLU A 66 17.26 14.34 -6.92
C GLU A 66 16.85 14.00 -8.35
N ARG A 67 17.79 13.49 -9.16
CA ARG A 67 17.52 13.07 -10.54
C ARG A 67 16.46 11.95 -10.62
N MET A 68 16.55 10.94 -9.76
CA MET A 68 15.54 9.87 -9.71
C MET A 68 14.17 10.43 -9.31
N THR A 69 14.14 11.35 -8.34
CA THR A 69 12.92 12.00 -7.89
C THR A 69 12.29 12.81 -9.04
N ASP A 70 13.09 13.55 -9.80
CA ASP A 70 12.64 14.32 -10.95
C ASP A 70 12.08 13.42 -12.05
N LEU A 71 12.77 12.33 -12.39
CA LEU A 71 12.26 11.34 -13.35
C LEU A 71 10.92 10.72 -12.93
N LEU A 72 10.70 10.54 -11.63
CA LEU A 72 9.46 9.96 -11.11
C LEU A 72 8.32 10.98 -11.02
N LYS A 73 8.60 12.29 -10.96
CA LYS A 73 7.55 13.34 -11.03
C LYS A 73 6.78 13.28 -12.35
N ASP A 74 7.44 12.90 -13.43
CA ASP A 74 6.84 12.75 -14.76
C ASP A 74 6.03 11.45 -14.93
N VAL A 75 5.94 10.63 -13.89
CA VAL A 75 5.17 9.38 -13.91
C VAL A 75 3.86 9.55 -13.14
N ASP A 76 2.77 9.75 -13.88
CA ASP A 76 1.42 9.84 -13.31
C ASP A 76 1.10 8.66 -12.38
N GLY A 77 0.70 8.99 -11.16
CA GLY A 77 0.33 8.01 -10.15
C GLY A 77 1.52 7.39 -9.42
N VAL A 78 2.72 7.97 -9.48
CA VAL A 78 3.83 7.71 -8.57
C VAL A 78 3.91 8.82 -7.52
N GLU A 79 4.33 8.45 -6.31
CA GLU A 79 4.64 9.40 -5.23
C GLU A 79 5.91 8.91 -4.52
N VAL A 80 6.93 9.77 -4.40
CA VAL A 80 8.12 9.47 -3.60
C VAL A 80 7.80 9.78 -2.13
N VAL A 81 7.87 8.76 -1.26
CA VAL A 81 7.40 8.85 0.14
C VAL A 81 8.52 8.85 1.17
N GLY A 82 9.77 8.75 0.72
CA GLY A 82 10.93 8.76 1.58
C GLY A 82 12.21 8.42 0.84
N GLN A 83 13.32 8.78 1.47
CA GLN A 83 14.66 8.59 0.96
C GLN A 83 15.58 8.18 2.12
N ALA A 84 16.65 7.43 1.84
CA ALA A 84 17.71 7.15 2.80
C ALA A 84 19.06 7.09 2.09
N ASP A 85 20.11 7.53 2.77
CA ASP A 85 21.48 7.56 2.24
C ASP A 85 22.37 6.42 2.77
N ASN A 86 21.83 5.57 3.66
CA ASN A 86 22.57 4.46 4.26
C ASN A 86 21.67 3.24 4.48
N ALA A 87 22.30 2.06 4.61
CA ALA A 87 21.59 0.79 4.67
C ALA A 87 20.71 0.63 5.92
N LEU A 88 21.15 1.13 7.08
CA LEU A 88 20.43 0.97 8.34
C LEU A 88 19.14 1.81 8.34
N ASP A 89 19.26 3.09 7.97
CA ASP A 89 18.12 3.99 7.89
C ASP A 89 17.16 3.59 6.78
N ALA A 90 17.67 3.03 5.67
CA ALA A 90 16.83 2.46 4.63
C ALA A 90 15.91 1.36 5.18
N VAL A 91 16.43 0.39 5.94
CA VAL A 91 15.61 -0.71 6.48
C VAL A 91 14.54 -0.17 7.43
N LEU A 92 14.89 0.75 8.33
CA LEU A 92 13.95 1.34 9.29
C LEU A 92 12.87 2.16 8.57
N SER A 93 13.27 3.03 7.66
CA SER A 93 12.38 3.95 6.95
C SER A 93 11.47 3.25 5.98
N ILE A 94 11.94 2.20 5.27
CA ILE A 94 11.10 1.36 4.41
C ILE A 94 10.01 0.66 5.23
N ARG A 95 10.34 0.17 6.42
CA ARG A 95 9.38 -0.48 7.32
C ARG A 95 8.33 0.50 7.85
N GLN A 96 8.75 1.71 8.22
CA GLN A 96 7.86 2.76 8.72
C GLN A 96 6.95 3.33 7.63
N THR A 97 7.52 3.63 6.46
CA THR A 97 6.78 4.24 5.35
C THR A 97 5.91 3.23 4.60
N ASN A 98 6.22 1.93 4.66
CA ASN A 98 5.49 0.84 3.98
C ASN A 98 5.18 1.17 2.50
N PRO A 99 6.23 1.36 1.67
CA PRO A 99 6.05 1.71 0.27
C PRO A 99 5.53 0.52 -0.56
N ASP A 100 5.06 0.81 -1.76
CA ASP A 100 4.69 -0.20 -2.75
C ASP A 100 5.90 -0.68 -3.56
N ALA A 101 6.89 0.21 -3.74
CA ALA A 101 8.13 -0.05 -4.43
C ALA A 101 9.34 0.64 -3.76
N VAL A 102 10.52 0.08 -3.96
CA VAL A 102 11.81 0.67 -3.53
C VAL A 102 12.79 0.64 -4.68
N ILE A 103 13.52 1.75 -4.87
CA ILE A 103 14.75 1.81 -5.68
C ILE A 103 15.92 1.74 -4.71
N LEU A 104 16.78 0.73 -4.86
CA LEU A 104 17.93 0.51 -3.99
C LEU A 104 19.24 0.63 -4.76
N ASP A 105 20.14 1.49 -4.30
CA ASP A 105 21.56 1.33 -4.63
C ASP A 105 22.16 0.12 -3.92
N LEU A 106 23.16 -0.50 -4.55
CA LEU A 106 23.88 -1.65 -4.04
C LEU A 106 24.99 -1.27 -3.05
N GLN A 107 25.63 -0.12 -3.24
CA GLN A 107 26.70 0.37 -2.38
C GLN A 107 26.27 1.66 -1.69
N MET A 108 26.15 1.61 -0.38
CA MET A 108 25.87 2.77 0.45
C MET A 108 26.63 2.61 1.79
N PRO A 109 26.85 3.68 2.56
CA PRO A 109 27.31 3.56 3.93
C PRO A 109 26.46 2.59 4.78
N GLY A 110 27.11 1.90 5.71
CA GLY A 110 26.44 1.01 6.66
C GLY A 110 26.01 -0.36 6.13
N GLY A 111 26.22 -0.68 4.85
CA GLY A 111 25.98 -2.03 4.30
C GLY A 111 25.64 -2.04 2.80
N SER A 112 25.34 -3.22 2.25
CA SER A 112 24.93 -3.33 0.85
C SER A 112 23.41 -3.24 0.68
N GLY A 113 22.95 -2.70 -0.45
CA GLY A 113 21.56 -2.80 -0.88
C GLY A 113 21.03 -4.24 -0.96
N LEU A 114 21.92 -5.22 -1.18
CA LEU A 114 21.56 -6.64 -1.11
C LEU A 114 21.17 -7.07 0.30
N ASP A 115 21.84 -6.54 1.33
CA ASP A 115 21.51 -6.81 2.73
C ASP A 115 20.20 -6.13 3.12
N VAL A 116 19.97 -4.90 2.66
CA VAL A 116 18.68 -4.20 2.78
C VAL A 116 17.56 -5.04 2.15
N LEU A 117 17.75 -5.50 0.91
CA LEU A 117 16.79 -6.36 0.20
C LEU A 117 16.46 -7.62 1.00
N ARG A 118 17.47 -8.35 1.49
CA ARG A 118 17.28 -9.56 2.32
C ARG A 118 16.52 -9.26 3.61
N ALA A 119 16.80 -8.11 4.25
CA ALA A 119 16.18 -7.70 5.50
C ALA A 119 14.70 -7.29 5.35
N ILE A 120 14.31 -6.68 4.22
CA ILE A 120 12.95 -6.20 3.99
C ILE A 120 12.05 -7.25 3.30
N ARG A 121 12.62 -8.14 2.48
CA ARG A 121 11.86 -9.09 1.65
C ARG A 121 10.97 -10.02 2.46
N ARG A 122 11.48 -10.56 3.58
CA ARG A 122 10.73 -11.48 4.46
C ARG A 122 9.45 -10.85 5.02
N GLY A 123 9.48 -9.55 5.35
CA GLY A 123 8.33 -8.83 5.88
C GLY A 123 7.39 -8.25 4.82
N HIS A 124 7.85 -8.13 3.56
CA HIS A 124 7.11 -7.47 2.49
C HIS A 124 7.20 -8.25 1.16
N PRO A 125 6.60 -9.44 1.06
CA PRO A 125 6.67 -10.26 -0.16
C PRO A 125 6.08 -9.56 -1.38
N GLY A 126 5.12 -8.65 -1.19
CA GLY A 126 4.50 -7.86 -2.25
C GLY A 126 5.27 -6.61 -2.68
N LEU A 127 6.36 -6.26 -2.00
CA LEU A 127 7.15 -5.05 -2.29
C LEU A 127 7.88 -5.20 -3.62
N LYS A 128 7.76 -4.19 -4.48
CA LYS A 128 8.55 -4.14 -5.71
C LYS A 128 9.93 -3.57 -5.40
N VAL A 129 10.98 -4.28 -5.77
CA VAL A 129 12.35 -3.82 -5.54
C VAL A 129 13.09 -3.73 -6.85
N LEU A 130 13.57 -2.53 -7.14
CA LEU A 130 14.43 -2.18 -8.25
C LEU A 130 15.83 -1.94 -7.69
N ILE A 131 16.82 -2.72 -8.10
CA ILE A 131 18.22 -2.38 -7.85
C ILE A 131 18.68 -1.45 -8.97
N CYS A 132 19.35 -0.36 -8.62
CA CYS A 132 19.94 0.57 -9.56
C CYS A 132 21.35 0.90 -9.07
N THR A 133 22.41 0.52 -9.78
CA THR A 133 23.79 0.65 -9.27
C THR A 133 24.81 1.01 -10.34
N ASN A 134 25.92 1.63 -9.94
CA ASN A 134 27.11 1.86 -10.79
C ASN A 134 28.02 0.62 -10.89
N PHE A 135 27.68 -0.48 -10.20
CA PHE A 135 28.46 -1.72 -10.20
C PHE A 135 27.64 -2.89 -10.77
N PRO A 136 27.30 -2.86 -12.08
CA PRO A 136 26.36 -3.80 -12.69
C PRO A 136 26.97 -5.17 -13.02
N TYR A 137 27.86 -5.68 -12.17
CA TYR A 137 28.54 -6.95 -12.41
C TYR A 137 27.54 -8.13 -12.39
N PRO A 138 27.68 -9.13 -13.29
CA PRO A 138 26.75 -10.25 -13.40
C PRO A 138 26.49 -10.98 -12.07
N GLN A 139 27.52 -11.15 -11.25
CA GLN A 139 27.41 -11.86 -9.97
C GLN A 139 26.46 -11.13 -9.00
N TYR A 140 26.49 -9.80 -8.97
CA TYR A 140 25.57 -9.01 -8.14
C TYR A 140 24.15 -9.02 -8.68
N ARG A 141 23.99 -8.99 -10.01
CA ARG A 141 22.68 -9.14 -10.66
C ARG A 141 22.03 -10.45 -10.22
N ASP A 142 22.73 -11.57 -10.37
CA ASP A 142 22.21 -12.90 -10.03
C ASP A 142 21.85 -13.01 -8.55
N GLN A 143 22.72 -12.51 -7.66
CA GLN A 143 22.46 -12.50 -6.23
C GLN A 143 21.23 -11.66 -5.85
N CYS A 144 21.07 -10.48 -6.45
CA CYS A 144 19.93 -9.61 -6.17
C CYS A 144 18.61 -10.22 -6.67
N ILE A 145 18.60 -10.78 -7.88
CA ILE A 145 17.43 -11.44 -8.44
C ILE A 145 17.06 -12.68 -7.60
N ALA A 146 18.05 -13.50 -7.21
CA ALA A 146 17.84 -14.65 -6.33
C ALA A 146 17.30 -14.23 -4.94
N ALA A 147 17.73 -13.08 -4.42
CA ALA A 147 17.18 -12.49 -3.19
C ALA A 147 15.78 -11.84 -3.37
N GLY A 148 15.24 -11.87 -4.58
CA GLY A 148 13.87 -11.47 -4.90
C GLY A 148 13.73 -10.07 -5.48
N ALA A 149 14.81 -9.40 -5.91
CA ALA A 149 14.68 -8.17 -6.68
C ALA A 149 13.83 -8.40 -7.94
N ASN A 150 13.01 -7.41 -8.29
CA ASN A 150 12.15 -7.47 -9.48
C ASN A 150 12.89 -6.97 -10.72
N TYR A 151 13.84 -6.07 -10.53
CA TYR A 151 14.61 -5.43 -11.59
C TYR A 151 16.02 -5.13 -11.08
N PHE A 152 16.99 -5.09 -11.99
CA PHE A 152 18.37 -4.70 -11.73
C PHE A 152 18.88 -3.88 -12.91
N LEU A 153 19.28 -2.64 -12.65
CA LEU A 153 19.69 -1.66 -13.65
C LEU A 153 21.10 -1.14 -13.39
N ASP A 154 21.80 -0.88 -14.48
CA ASP A 154 22.99 -0.03 -14.50
C ASP A 154 22.60 1.46 -14.46
N LYS A 155 23.05 2.18 -13.44
CA LYS A 155 22.82 3.63 -13.28
C LYS A 155 23.38 4.46 -14.44
N SER A 156 24.42 3.99 -15.12
CA SER A 156 25.07 4.74 -16.20
C SER A 156 24.38 4.56 -17.56
N ALA A 157 23.87 3.37 -17.83
CA ALA A 157 23.33 3.01 -19.15
C ALA A 157 21.80 2.86 -19.17
N GLU A 158 21.17 2.64 -18.02
CA GLU A 158 19.76 2.23 -17.95
C GLU A 158 18.89 3.15 -17.06
N PHE A 159 19.42 4.29 -16.62
CA PHE A 159 18.73 5.25 -15.76
C PHE A 159 17.37 5.70 -16.34
N ASP A 160 17.32 5.96 -17.66
CA ASP A 160 16.11 6.39 -18.36
C ASP A 160 15.02 5.31 -18.46
N LYS A 161 15.32 4.06 -18.07
CA LYS A 161 14.33 2.98 -18.01
C LYS A 161 13.45 3.08 -16.75
N ILE A 162 13.87 3.83 -15.73
CA ILE A 162 13.14 3.94 -14.45
C ILE A 162 11.67 4.37 -14.67
N PRO A 163 11.36 5.46 -15.39
CA PRO A 163 9.97 5.86 -15.64
C PRO A 163 9.14 4.78 -16.35
N VAL A 164 9.76 4.09 -17.32
CA VAL A 164 9.09 3.02 -18.09
C VAL A 164 8.68 1.87 -17.18
N ILE A 165 9.57 1.45 -16.28
CA ILE A 165 9.31 0.39 -15.30
C ILE A 165 8.14 0.78 -14.38
N PHE A 166 8.12 2.00 -13.85
CA PHE A 166 7.05 2.44 -12.95
C PHE A 166 5.70 2.56 -13.65
N ARG A 167 5.65 3.03 -14.90
CA ARG A 167 4.42 3.00 -15.71
C ARG A 167 3.89 1.58 -15.89
N GLN A 168 4.77 0.60 -16.12
CA GLN A 168 4.37 -0.81 -16.22
C GLN A 168 3.87 -1.36 -14.88
N LEU A 169 4.55 -1.03 -13.79
CA LEU A 169 4.16 -1.46 -12.44
C LEU A 169 2.77 -0.96 -12.06
N ILE A 170 2.44 0.32 -12.34
CA ILE A 170 1.11 0.91 -12.09
C ILE A 170 0.01 0.18 -12.89
N ARG A 171 0.28 -0.13 -14.16
CA ARG A 171 -0.67 -0.89 -14.99
C ARG A 171 -0.91 -2.29 -14.41
N SER A 172 0.14 -2.95 -13.93
CA SER A 172 0.05 -4.30 -13.34
C SER A 172 -0.61 -4.33 -11.96
N SER A 173 -0.40 -3.31 -11.13
CA SER A 173 -0.92 -3.25 -9.74
C SER A 173 -2.42 -3.02 -9.69
N SER A 174 -2.99 -2.37 -10.71
CA SER A 174 -4.44 -2.17 -10.85
C SER A 174 -5.27 -3.46 -10.91
N LYS A 175 -4.62 -4.61 -11.17
CA LYS A 175 -5.25 -5.94 -11.15
C LYS A 175 -5.28 -6.60 -9.77
N ARG A 176 -4.59 -6.05 -8.75
CA ARG A 176 -4.55 -6.63 -7.39
C ARG A 176 -5.54 -5.96 -6.43
N PRO A 177 -6.18 -6.72 -5.53
CA PRO A 177 -6.99 -6.15 -4.46
C PRO A 177 -6.13 -5.27 -3.52
N PRO A 178 -6.72 -4.21 -2.93
CA PRO A 178 -5.99 -3.26 -2.10
C PRO A 178 -5.33 -3.95 -0.90
N ARG A 179 -4.10 -3.55 -0.58
CA ARG A 179 -3.35 -4.05 0.58
C ARG A 179 -4.15 -3.74 1.85
N ARG A 180 -4.55 -4.79 2.56
CA ARG A 180 -5.08 -4.69 3.92
C ARG A 180 -3.99 -4.06 4.77
N ALA A 181 -4.24 -2.86 5.29
CA ALA A 181 -3.33 -2.22 6.22
C ALA A 181 -3.06 -3.23 7.36
N LEU A 182 -1.79 -3.51 7.63
CA LEU A 182 -1.41 -4.20 8.85
C LEU A 182 -1.68 -3.21 9.98
N SER A 183 -2.91 -3.22 10.48
CA SER A 183 -3.26 -2.67 11.77
C SER A 183 -2.47 -3.46 12.81
N ARG A 184 -1.24 -3.02 13.07
CA ARG A 184 -0.54 -3.42 14.28
C ARG A 184 -1.12 -2.54 15.38
N GLU A 185 -2.12 -3.07 16.06
CA GLU A 185 -2.34 -2.70 17.46
C GLU A 185 -1.02 -2.96 18.18
N VAL A 186 -0.40 -1.89 18.68
CA VAL A 186 0.67 -2.00 19.65
C VAL A 186 -0.04 -2.34 20.96
N PRO A 187 0.19 -3.51 21.58
CA PRO A 187 -0.34 -3.75 22.90
C PRO A 187 0.29 -2.71 23.84
N ALA A 188 -0.55 -1.87 24.44
CA ALA A 188 -0.17 -1.05 25.57
C ALA A 188 0.11 -2.00 26.75
N ALA A 189 1.35 -2.44 26.89
CA ALA A 189 1.87 -3.05 28.11
C ALA A 189 3.17 -2.31 28.44
N SER A 190 3.42 -1.79 29.63
CA SER A 190 2.60 -1.56 30.82
C SER A 190 3.52 -0.69 31.69
N LEU A 191 3.10 0.55 31.96
CA LEU A 191 3.69 1.33 33.04
C LEU A 191 3.17 0.73 34.35
N SER A 192 4.04 0.07 35.08
CA SER A 192 3.89 -0.14 36.52
C SER A 192 5.26 -0.49 37.11
N GLU A 193 5.74 0.52 37.85
CA GLU A 193 6.70 0.50 38.98
C GLU A 193 8.18 0.13 38.74
#